data_AF-A0A7S1SPV5-F1
#
_entry.id   AF-A0A7S1SPV5-F1
#
_cell.length_a   1.000
_cell.length_b   1.000
_cell.length_c   1.000
_cell.angle_alpha   90.00
_cell.angle_beta   90.00
_cell.angle_gamma   90.00
#
_symmetry.space_group_name_H-M   'P 1'
#
loop_
_entity.id
_entity.type
_entity.pdbx_description
1 polymer ?
#
loop_
_entity_poly.entity_id
_entity_poly.type
_entity_poly.pdbx_seq_one_letter_code
_entity_poly.pdbx_strand_id
1 'polypeptide(L)'
;GWDPRRSRPTVGYLNICPSALITDEAAFDDQLVGVVHHIMHALLMSSSNFEHFVDADGEPRPTKSFLATERTPGGLERQIITSPEVVRQAREHYDCDTLEGVELQDTHWHPGMLLGDILDPFTTRSSGTFSPITLGLMQDSGWYQPVWESAQVILYGDNAGCEI
;
A
#
# COMPACT_ATOMS: atom_id res chain seq x y z
N GLY A 1 -18.21 4.01 4.39
CA GLY A 1 -19.22 4.78 3.64
C GLY A 1 -18.55 5.53 2.52
N TRP A 2 -19.20 5.68 1.37
CA TRP A 2 -18.62 6.24 0.15
C TRP A 2 -19.34 7.53 -0.28
N ASP A 3 -18.61 8.51 -0.79
CA ASP A 3 -19.21 9.68 -1.44
C ASP A 3 -19.69 9.30 -2.86
N PRO A 4 -20.99 9.30 -3.16
CA PRO A 4 -21.48 8.92 -4.49
C PRO A 4 -21.06 9.88 -5.61
N ARG A 5 -20.48 11.05 -5.28
CA ARG A 5 -20.00 12.03 -6.27
C ARG A 5 -18.49 11.99 -6.53
N ARG A 6 -17.72 11.37 -5.63
CA ARG A 6 -16.24 11.38 -5.67
C ARG A 6 -15.62 10.01 -5.43
N SER A 7 -16.45 8.98 -5.23
CA SER A 7 -16.06 7.58 -5.03
C SER A 7 -14.93 7.38 -4.01
N ARG A 8 -14.82 8.24 -2.99
CA ARG A 8 -13.77 8.17 -1.98
C ARG A 8 -14.30 7.72 -0.62
N PRO A 9 -13.48 7.13 0.25
CA PRO A 9 -13.88 6.78 1.60
C PRO A 9 -14.27 8.05 2.38
N THR A 10 -15.46 8.05 3.00
CA THR A 10 -15.92 9.14 3.87
C THR A 10 -16.06 8.72 5.32
N VAL A 11 -16.26 7.43 5.57
CA VAL A 11 -16.41 6.85 6.90
C VAL A 11 -15.73 5.49 6.93
N GLY A 12 -14.81 5.31 7.89
CA GLY A 12 -14.22 4.03 8.27
C GLY A 12 -14.54 3.70 9.73
N TYR A 13 -14.44 2.43 10.10
CA TYR A 13 -14.60 1.98 11.48
C TYR A 13 -13.36 1.16 11.89
N LEU A 14 -12.85 1.44 13.08
CA LEU A 14 -11.75 0.71 13.70
C LEU A 14 -12.19 0.24 15.08
N ASN A 15 -11.96 -1.02 15.39
CA ASN A 15 -12.19 -1.58 16.71
C ASN A 15 -10.87 -1.94 17.38
N ILE A 16 -10.56 -1.29 18.49
CA ILE A 16 -9.38 -1.58 19.31
C ILE A 16 -9.82 -2.44 20.48
N CYS A 17 -9.23 -3.62 20.62
CA CYS A 17 -9.53 -4.54 21.72
C CYS A 17 -8.71 -4.15 22.97
N PRO A 18 -9.35 -3.71 24.08
CA PRO A 18 -8.61 -3.26 25.26
C PRO A 18 -7.69 -4.32 25.86
N SER A 19 -8.05 -5.61 25.77
CA SER A 19 -7.22 -6.70 26.31
C SER A 19 -6.00 -7.04 25.45
N ALA A 20 -5.94 -6.53 24.22
CA ALA A 20 -4.77 -6.66 23.34
C ALA A 20 -3.79 -5.50 23.50
N LEU A 21 -4.16 -4.44 24.24
CA LEU A 21 -3.30 -3.30 24.48
C LEU A 21 -2.22 -3.62 25.51
N ILE A 22 -0.99 -3.27 25.18
CA ILE A 22 0.15 -3.35 26.07
C ILE A 22 0.35 -1.95 26.67
N THR A 23 0.32 -1.86 27.99
CA THR A 23 0.43 -0.58 28.72
C THR A 23 1.86 -0.11 28.95
N ASP A 24 2.83 -0.93 28.55
CA ASP A 24 4.24 -0.58 28.56
C ASP A 24 4.51 0.55 27.55
N GLU A 25 5.22 1.59 27.98
CA GLU A 25 5.57 2.74 27.15
C GLU A 25 6.40 2.33 25.93
N ALA A 26 7.26 1.31 26.06
CA ALA A 26 8.06 0.79 24.96
C ALA A 26 7.22 0.14 23.85
N ALA A 27 5.98 -0.24 24.14
CA ALA A 27 5.05 -0.79 23.16
C ALA A 27 4.16 0.27 22.50
N PHE A 28 4.25 1.55 22.92
CA PHE A 28 3.35 2.59 22.43
C PHE A 28 3.53 2.85 20.93
N ASP A 29 4.77 2.99 20.48
CA ASP A 29 5.07 3.32 19.07
C ASP A 29 4.60 2.20 18.12
N ASP A 30 4.90 0.93 18.45
CA ASP A 30 4.45 -0.23 17.66
C ASP A 30 2.92 -0.32 17.59
N GLN A 31 2.23 -0.03 18.71
CA GLN A 31 0.77 -0.01 18.74
C GLN A 31 0.18 1.16 17.97
N LEU A 32 0.83 2.33 18.01
CA LEU A 32 0.43 3.50 17.23
C LEU A 32 0.57 3.22 15.73
N VAL A 33 1.69 2.64 15.30
CA VAL A 33 1.92 2.19 13.91
C VAL A 33 0.82 1.19 13.50
N GLY A 34 0.49 0.22 14.35
CA GLY A 34 -0.60 -0.74 14.07
C GLY A 34 -1.96 -0.07 13.90
N VAL A 35 -2.28 0.95 14.72
CA VAL A 35 -3.50 1.75 14.56
C VAL A 35 -3.50 2.49 13.22
N VAL A 36 -2.38 3.13 12.86
CA VAL A 36 -2.24 3.85 11.58
C VAL A 36 -2.39 2.89 10.39
N HIS A 37 -1.79 1.71 10.45
CA HIS A 37 -1.95 0.64 9.45
C HIS A 37 -3.43 0.27 9.24
N HIS A 38 -4.19 0.08 10.31
CA HIS A 38 -5.62 -0.24 10.17
C HIS A 38 -6.46 0.94 9.66
N ILE A 39 -6.08 2.17 10.00
CA ILE A 39 -6.66 3.36 9.35
C ILE A 39 -6.38 3.35 7.85
N MET A 40 -5.16 2.96 7.45
CA MET A 40 -4.78 2.89 6.04
C MET A 40 -5.57 1.86 5.23
N HIS A 41 -5.98 0.74 5.81
CA HIS A 41 -6.93 -0.17 5.14
C HIS A 41 -8.30 0.48 4.89
N ALA A 42 -8.81 1.25 5.85
CA ALA A 42 -10.09 1.95 5.70
C ALA A 42 -10.01 3.08 4.66
N LEU A 43 -8.84 3.70 4.49
CA LEU A 43 -8.65 4.87 3.64
C LEU A 43 -8.10 4.58 2.24
N LEU A 44 -7.39 3.46 2.06
CA LEU A 44 -6.67 3.19 0.83
C LEU A 44 -6.77 1.72 0.43
N MET A 45 -6.13 0.83 1.19
CA MET A 45 -5.84 -0.52 0.70
C MET A 45 -6.77 -1.58 1.28
N SER A 46 -7.84 -1.86 0.56
CA SER A 46 -8.70 -3.02 0.77
C SER A 46 -9.34 -3.43 -0.56
N SER A 47 -9.76 -4.69 -0.68
CA SER A 47 -10.36 -5.18 -1.93
C SER A 47 -11.58 -4.37 -2.37
N SER A 48 -12.40 -3.91 -1.41
CA SER A 48 -13.57 -3.06 -1.72
C SER A 48 -13.19 -1.64 -2.11
N ASN A 49 -12.03 -1.13 -1.70
CA ASN A 49 -11.61 0.22 -2.05
C ASN A 49 -11.17 0.30 -3.52
N PHE A 50 -10.53 -0.76 -4.04
CA PHE A 50 -10.04 -0.77 -5.42
C PHE A 50 -11.15 -0.61 -6.47
N GLU A 51 -12.38 -1.04 -6.18
CA GLU A 51 -13.53 -0.85 -7.09
C GLU A 51 -13.95 0.62 -7.23
N HIS A 52 -13.45 1.49 -6.35
CA HIS A 52 -13.83 2.90 -6.27
C HIS A 52 -12.71 3.87 -6.65
N PHE A 53 -11.55 3.36 -7.06
CA PHE A 53 -10.47 4.21 -7.58
C PHE A 53 -10.96 4.97 -8.81
N VAL A 54 -10.48 6.21 -8.95
CA VAL A 54 -10.86 7.09 -10.06
C VAL A 54 -9.63 7.57 -10.82
N ASP A 55 -9.82 7.99 -12.06
CA ASP A 55 -8.77 8.61 -12.86
C ASP A 55 -8.63 10.11 -12.58
N ALA A 56 -7.78 10.78 -13.37
CA ALA A 56 -7.52 12.21 -13.23
C ALA A 56 -8.77 13.08 -13.50
N ASP A 57 -9.74 12.58 -14.26
CA ASP A 57 -11.00 13.26 -14.55
C ASP A 57 -12.07 12.96 -13.48
N GLY A 58 -11.76 12.06 -12.54
CA GLY A 58 -12.67 11.62 -11.47
C GLY A 58 -13.61 10.50 -11.90
N GLU A 59 -13.37 9.88 -13.06
CA GLU A 59 -14.18 8.77 -13.57
C GLU A 59 -13.71 7.43 -12.99
N PRO A 60 -14.61 6.44 -12.79
CA PRO A 60 -14.24 5.15 -12.22
C PRO A 60 -13.17 4.42 -13.05
N ARG A 61 -12.07 4.03 -12.40
CA ARG A 61 -11.04 3.17 -13.01
C ARG A 61 -11.43 1.70 -12.88
N PRO A 62 -11.49 0.93 -13.98
CA PRO A 62 -11.65 -0.51 -13.89
C PRO A 62 -10.48 -1.12 -13.11
N THR A 63 -10.76 -1.99 -12.13
CA THR A 63 -9.72 -2.62 -11.30
C THR A 63 -8.63 -3.32 -12.13
N LYS A 64 -9.02 -3.97 -13.24
CA LYS A 64 -8.08 -4.62 -14.18
C LYS A 64 -7.09 -3.66 -14.86
N SER A 65 -7.30 -2.34 -14.78
CA SER A 65 -6.38 -1.34 -15.33
C SER A 65 -5.16 -1.07 -14.43
N PHE A 66 -5.20 -1.53 -13.18
CA PHE A 66 -4.11 -1.32 -12.22
C PHE A 66 -3.84 -2.49 -11.28
N LEU A 67 -4.68 -3.52 -11.30
CA LEU A 67 -4.48 -4.77 -10.58
C LEU A 67 -4.42 -5.90 -11.60
N ALA A 68 -3.24 -6.50 -11.74
CA ALA A 68 -2.98 -7.56 -12.70
C ALA A 68 -2.62 -8.87 -11.99
N THR A 69 -2.82 -9.99 -12.68
CA THR A 69 -2.26 -11.28 -12.28
C THR A 69 -0.98 -11.51 -13.06
N GLU A 70 0.14 -11.61 -12.36
CA GLU A 70 1.42 -12.02 -12.92
C GLU A 70 1.63 -13.51 -12.66
N ARG A 71 2.18 -14.22 -13.65
CA ARG A 71 2.53 -15.63 -13.54
C ARG A 71 4.04 -15.78 -13.55
N THR A 72 4.60 -16.24 -12.44
CA THR A 72 6.04 -16.46 -12.32
C THR A 72 6.49 -17.65 -13.19
N PRO A 73 7.81 -17.77 -13.50
CA PRO A 73 8.34 -18.93 -14.23
C PRO A 73 8.02 -20.29 -13.59
N GLY A 74 7.85 -20.33 -12.26
CA GLY A 74 7.44 -21.51 -11.50
C GLY A 74 5.95 -21.84 -11.61
N GLY A 75 5.16 -21.02 -12.30
CA GLY A 75 3.72 -21.19 -12.47
C GLY A 75 2.88 -20.69 -11.30
N LEU A 76 3.48 -20.01 -10.32
CA LEU A 76 2.75 -19.32 -9.25
C LEU A 76 2.09 -18.08 -9.83
N GLU A 77 0.83 -17.86 -9.48
CA GLU A 77 0.11 -16.63 -9.83
C GLU A 77 0.12 -15.69 -8.63
N ARG A 78 0.45 -14.43 -8.87
CA ARG A 78 0.45 -13.36 -7.86
C ARG A 78 -0.31 -12.14 -8.36
N GLN A 79 -0.95 -11.43 -7.43
CA GLN A 79 -1.60 -10.16 -7.73
C GLN A 79 -0.55 -9.05 -7.64
N ILE A 80 -0.46 -8.19 -8.65
CA ILE A 80 0.45 -7.05 -8.66
C ILE A 80 -0.33 -5.76 -8.91
N ILE A 81 0.05 -4.69 -8.21
CA ILE A 81 -0.41 -3.35 -8.53
C ILE A 81 0.49 -2.76 -9.60
N THR A 82 -0.11 -2.38 -10.72
CA THR A 82 0.54 -1.87 -11.93
C THR A 82 0.19 -0.39 -12.19
N SER A 83 -0.29 0.32 -11.18
CA SER A 83 -0.64 1.73 -11.32
C SER A 83 0.60 2.62 -11.54
N PRO A 84 0.47 3.76 -12.25
CA PRO A 84 1.61 4.52 -12.76
C PRO A 84 2.64 4.96 -11.70
N GLU A 85 2.19 5.59 -10.60
CA GLU A 85 3.12 6.04 -9.56
C GLU A 85 3.66 4.88 -8.73
N VAL A 86 2.86 3.84 -8.47
CA VAL A 86 3.35 2.62 -7.81
C VAL A 86 4.50 2.01 -8.59
N VAL A 87 4.33 1.81 -9.90
CA VAL A 87 5.38 1.25 -10.77
C VAL A 87 6.56 2.20 -10.83
N ARG A 88 6.36 3.51 -11.03
CA ARG A 88 7.46 4.48 -11.10
C ARG A 88 8.32 4.47 -9.84
N GLN A 89 7.68 4.54 -8.67
CA GLN A 89 8.37 4.54 -7.38
C GLN A 89 9.05 3.21 -7.08
N ALA A 90 8.45 2.09 -7.49
CA ALA A 90 9.06 0.78 -7.34
C ALA A 90 10.31 0.64 -8.23
N ARG A 91 10.25 1.09 -9.49
CA ARG A 91 11.42 1.06 -10.39
C ARG A 91 12.58 1.88 -9.83
N GLU A 92 12.27 3.05 -9.26
CA GLU A 92 13.25 3.91 -8.60
C GLU A 92 13.85 3.24 -7.35
N HIS A 93 13.00 2.64 -6.50
CA HIS A 93 13.43 1.95 -5.28
C HIS A 93 14.31 0.72 -5.57
N TYR A 94 13.92 -0.14 -6.51
CA TYR A 94 14.65 -1.37 -6.82
C TYR A 94 15.78 -1.18 -7.85
N ASP A 95 15.93 -0.01 -8.47
CA ASP A 95 16.79 0.19 -9.65
C ASP A 95 16.52 -0.84 -10.77
N CYS A 96 15.24 -0.97 -11.14
CA CYS A 96 14.80 -1.94 -12.14
C CYS A 96 13.75 -1.37 -13.09
N ASP A 97 14.17 -0.85 -14.25
CA ASP A 97 13.29 -0.24 -15.25
C ASP A 97 12.24 -1.18 -15.85
N THR A 98 12.45 -2.50 -15.78
CA THR A 98 11.55 -3.51 -16.33
C THR A 98 10.50 -4.00 -15.35
N LEU A 99 10.52 -3.54 -14.09
CA LEU A 99 9.55 -3.97 -13.08
C LEU A 99 8.12 -3.59 -13.54
N GLU A 100 7.21 -4.56 -13.55
CA GLU A 100 5.84 -4.37 -14.07
C GLU A 100 4.85 -3.92 -12.99
N GLY A 101 5.14 -4.20 -11.72
CA GLY A 101 4.27 -3.87 -10.60
C GLY A 101 4.83 -4.32 -9.26
N VAL A 102 4.05 -4.08 -8.21
CA VAL A 102 4.39 -4.45 -6.84
C VAL A 102 3.40 -5.48 -6.33
N GLU A 103 3.92 -6.59 -5.82
CA GLU A 103 3.12 -7.73 -5.38
C GLU A 103 2.26 -7.41 -4.15
N LEU A 104 1.03 -7.89 -4.19
CA LEU A 104 0.06 -7.87 -3.09
C LEU A 104 -0.08 -9.26 -2.47
N GLN A 105 -0.26 -9.27 -1.16
CA GLN A 105 -0.78 -10.39 -0.41
C GLN A 105 -2.13 -9.95 0.20
N ASP A 106 -3.23 -10.33 -0.44
CA ASP A 106 -4.59 -9.91 -0.08
C ASP A 106 -4.77 -8.38 -0.04
N THR A 107 -4.79 -7.78 1.15
CA THR A 107 -4.95 -6.33 1.37
C THR A 107 -3.66 -5.65 1.82
N HIS A 108 -2.53 -6.35 1.72
CA HIS A 108 -1.21 -5.92 2.16
C HIS A 108 -0.23 -5.92 1.01
N TRP A 109 0.82 -5.11 1.11
CA TRP A 109 1.97 -5.31 0.25
C TRP A 109 2.64 -6.63 0.59
N HIS A 110 3.09 -7.38 -0.42
CA HIS A 110 3.79 -8.63 -0.16
C HIS A 110 5.12 -8.33 0.54
N PRO A 111 5.39 -8.93 1.73
CA PRO A 111 6.57 -8.60 2.53
C PRO A 111 7.88 -8.98 1.85
N GLY A 112 7.84 -9.89 0.86
CA GLY A 112 9.01 -10.18 0.02
C GLY A 112 9.52 -8.99 -0.79
N MET A 113 8.64 -8.01 -1.07
CA MET A 113 8.99 -6.77 -1.77
C MET A 113 9.07 -5.58 -0.80
N LEU A 114 8.08 -5.40 0.08
CA LEU A 114 7.92 -4.16 0.87
C LEU A 114 7.94 -4.37 2.39
N LEU A 115 8.83 -5.23 2.90
CA LEU A 115 9.04 -5.32 4.34
C LEU A 115 9.47 -3.96 4.93
N GLY A 116 8.74 -3.47 5.92
CA GLY A 116 9.00 -2.14 6.50
C GLY A 116 7.98 -1.07 6.11
N ASP A 117 7.12 -1.34 5.13
CA ASP A 117 6.04 -0.42 4.74
C ASP A 117 4.89 -0.40 5.77
N ILE A 118 4.22 0.74 5.89
CA ILE A 118 3.05 0.90 6.75
C ILE A 118 1.91 -0.06 6.40
N LEU A 119 1.86 -0.57 5.16
CA LEU A 119 0.89 -1.54 4.67
C LEU A 119 1.46 -2.95 4.48
N ASP A 120 2.65 -3.22 5.02
CA ASP A 120 3.20 -4.58 5.12
C ASP A 120 2.52 -5.35 6.28
N PRO A 121 2.34 -6.69 6.18
CA PRO A 121 1.61 -7.46 7.20
C PRO A 121 2.36 -7.59 8.54
N PHE A 122 3.65 -7.25 8.57
CA PHE A 122 4.53 -7.24 9.74
C PHE A 122 4.89 -5.83 10.21
N THR A 123 4.11 -4.82 9.80
CA THR A 123 4.42 -3.39 10.04
C THR A 123 4.75 -3.03 11.49
N THR A 124 4.08 -3.65 12.47
CA THR A 124 4.30 -3.39 13.92
C THR A 124 5.55 -4.09 14.47
N ARG A 125 6.25 -4.86 13.65
CA ARG A 125 7.53 -5.50 13.95
C ARG A 125 8.63 -5.03 13.01
N SER A 126 8.28 -4.10 12.11
CA SER A 126 9.15 -3.50 11.11
C SER A 126 9.17 -1.98 11.32
N SER A 127 9.63 -1.21 10.34
CA SER A 127 9.79 0.23 10.48
C SER A 127 8.47 1.03 10.40
N GLY A 128 7.38 0.44 9.87
CA GLY A 128 6.08 1.13 9.79
C GLY A 128 6.07 2.39 8.93
N THR A 129 6.79 2.39 7.82
CA THR A 129 7.11 3.60 7.04
C THR A 129 6.09 3.90 5.95
N PHE A 130 5.78 5.19 5.76
CA PHE A 130 5.08 5.63 4.56
C PHE A 130 6.05 5.70 3.38
N SER A 131 6.18 4.60 2.64
CA SER A 131 7.09 4.55 1.49
C SER A 131 6.61 5.42 0.34
N PRO A 132 7.53 5.82 -0.57
CA PRO A 132 7.16 6.45 -1.83
C PRO A 132 6.15 5.60 -2.62
N ILE A 133 6.22 4.27 -2.52
CA ILE A 133 5.33 3.35 -3.24
C ILE A 133 3.90 3.42 -2.66
N THR A 134 3.75 3.43 -1.33
CA THR A 134 2.44 3.62 -0.68
C THR A 134 1.86 5.01 -0.96
N LEU A 135 2.68 6.05 -0.98
CA LEU A 135 2.24 7.39 -1.41
C LEU A 135 1.84 7.40 -2.89
N GLY A 136 2.53 6.63 -3.74
CA GLY A 136 2.15 6.42 -5.13
C GLY A 136 0.76 5.80 -5.27
N LEU A 137 0.45 4.78 -4.47
CA LEU A 137 -0.89 4.20 -4.45
C LEU A 137 -1.95 5.21 -3.96
N MET A 138 -1.62 6.03 -2.96
CA MET A 138 -2.52 7.11 -2.51
C MET A 138 -2.84 8.08 -3.65
N GLN A 139 -1.83 8.49 -4.44
CA GLN A 139 -2.04 9.36 -5.60
C GLN A 139 -2.84 8.65 -6.70
N ASP A 140 -2.46 7.42 -7.04
CA ASP A 140 -3.07 6.63 -8.11
C ASP A 140 -4.52 6.22 -7.82
N SER A 141 -4.94 6.26 -6.54
CA SER A 141 -6.35 6.06 -6.16
C SER A 141 -7.27 7.16 -6.70
N GLY A 142 -6.71 8.34 -7.02
CA GLY A 142 -7.45 9.54 -7.39
C GLY A 142 -8.07 10.29 -6.21
N TRP A 143 -7.84 9.84 -4.97
CA TRP A 143 -8.46 10.45 -3.78
C TRP A 143 -7.56 11.42 -3.03
N TYR A 144 -6.24 11.24 -3.13
CA TYR A 144 -5.27 11.94 -2.30
C TYR A 144 -4.18 12.59 -3.17
N GLN A 145 -3.66 13.70 -2.67
CA GLN A 145 -2.43 14.30 -3.15
C GLN A 145 -1.39 14.15 -2.02
N PRO A 146 -0.45 13.19 -2.14
CA PRO A 146 0.54 12.97 -1.09
C PRO A 146 1.52 14.15 -1.01
N VAL A 147 2.00 14.42 0.19
CA VAL A 147 3.15 15.32 0.41
C VAL A 147 4.41 14.48 0.24
N TRP A 148 5.01 14.51 -0.95
CA TRP A 148 6.13 13.62 -1.29
C TRP A 148 7.36 13.83 -0.39
N GLU A 149 7.54 15.01 0.18
CA GLU A 149 8.61 15.32 1.12
C GLU A 149 8.48 14.59 2.46
N SER A 150 7.30 14.05 2.78
CA SER A 150 7.10 13.20 3.97
C SER A 150 7.36 11.72 3.69
N ALA A 151 7.69 11.34 2.46
CA ALA A 151 8.02 9.96 2.13
C ALA A 151 9.21 9.49 2.97
N GLN A 152 9.09 8.30 3.55
CA GLN A 152 10.13 7.66 4.31
C GLN A 152 10.80 6.61 3.44
N VAL A 153 12.13 6.54 3.49
CA VAL A 153 12.90 5.55 2.74
C VAL A 153 12.72 4.18 3.39
N ILE A 154 12.26 3.21 2.61
CA ILE A 154 12.38 1.79 2.96
C ILE A 154 13.80 1.36 2.55
N LEU A 155 14.53 0.71 3.45
CA LEU A 155 15.87 0.19 3.12
C LEU A 155 15.81 -1.22 2.51
N TYR A 156 14.72 -1.94 2.77
CA TYR A 156 14.53 -3.29 2.28
C TYR A 156 14.35 -3.29 0.75
N GLY A 157 15.22 -4.00 0.04
CA GLY A 157 15.17 -4.09 -1.43
C GLY A 157 15.68 -2.86 -2.18
N ASP A 158 16.18 -1.83 -1.48
CA ASP A 158 16.75 -0.65 -2.13
C ASP A 158 17.92 -1.05 -3.04
N ASN A 159 17.85 -0.64 -4.31
CA ASN A 159 18.81 -0.98 -5.37
C ASN A 159 19.07 -2.49 -5.56
N ALA A 160 18.08 -3.35 -5.26
CA ALA A 160 18.24 -4.80 -5.38
C ALA A 160 18.31 -5.32 -6.84
N GLY A 161 17.97 -4.49 -7.82
CA GLY A 161 17.89 -4.84 -9.23
C GLY A 161 16.60 -5.59 -9.57
N CYS A 162 16.58 -6.27 -10.72
CA CYS A 162 15.39 -6.96 -11.24
C CYS A 162 15.19 -8.40 -10.76
N GLU A 163 16.13 -8.95 -9.97
CA GLU A 163 16.04 -10.30 -9.42
C GLU A 163 15.43 -10.27 -7.99
N ILE A 164 14.25 -9.66 -7.87
CA ILE A 164 13.49 -9.49 -6.61
C ILE A 164 12.31 -10.46 -6.48
#